data_AF-A0A944LAL0-F1
#
_entry.id   AF-A0A944LAL0-F1
#
_cell.length_a   1.000
_cell.length_b   1.000
_cell.length_c   1.000
_cell.angle_alpha   90.00
_cell.angle_beta   90.00
_cell.angle_gamma   90.00
#
_symmetry.space_group_name_H-M   'P 1'
#
loop_
_entity.id
_entity.type
_entity.pdbx_description
1 polymer ?
#
loop_
_entity_poly.entity_id
_entity_poly.type
_entity_poly.pdbx_seq_one_letter_code
_entity_poly.pdbx_strand_id
1 'polypeptide(L)'
;MASKPARKAASKPARKPALKAAPKPVRKPAPKPARASAPSAGLRAPLASTIVTSPYGHRVNPLTGAIGELHTGLDFAGACGTPVLAAARGKVTEAGWSPYGGGNRIVVDHGKGLKTTYNHLASIGVSKGQTLAKGGRIAAVGTTGSSTGCHLHFEVMVNDRTVNPASYL
;
A
#
# COMPACT_ATOMS: atom_id res chain seq x y z
N MET A 1 89.22 -0.41 -29.41
CA MET A 1 88.45 -1.22 -28.45
C MET A 1 87.93 -0.28 -27.37
N ALA A 2 86.65 0.10 -27.46
CA ALA A 2 86.04 1.12 -26.62
C ALA A 2 84.80 0.53 -25.93
N SER A 3 84.71 0.67 -24.61
CA SER A 3 83.43 0.58 -23.91
C SER A 3 83.52 1.35 -22.59
N LYS A 4 82.87 2.51 -22.54
CA LYS A 4 82.52 3.27 -21.32
C LYS A 4 81.14 2.79 -20.85
N PRO A 5 80.87 2.70 -19.54
CA PRO A 5 79.55 2.33 -19.05
C PRO A 5 78.57 3.52 -19.14
N ALA A 6 77.44 3.30 -19.82
CA ALA A 6 76.34 4.25 -19.95
C ALA A 6 75.42 4.20 -18.72
N ARG A 7 75.01 5.39 -18.27
CA ARG A 7 74.20 5.66 -17.07
C ARG A 7 72.76 5.17 -17.24
N LYS A 8 72.22 4.64 -16.13
CA LYS A 8 70.81 4.28 -15.91
C LYS A 8 69.90 5.51 -16.08
N ALA A 9 68.95 5.44 -17.01
CA ALA A 9 67.88 6.43 -17.16
C ALA A 9 66.70 6.10 -16.24
N ALA A 10 66.24 7.10 -15.49
CA ALA A 10 65.04 7.03 -14.65
C ALA A 10 63.77 7.18 -15.51
N SER A 11 62.85 6.21 -15.44
CA SER A 11 61.54 6.29 -16.06
C SER A 11 60.50 6.81 -15.06
N LYS A 12 59.78 7.87 -15.46
CA LYS A 12 58.66 8.47 -14.72
C LYS A 12 57.44 7.53 -14.69
N PRO A 13 56.67 7.46 -13.59
CA PRO A 13 55.44 6.68 -13.56
C PRO A 13 54.29 7.36 -14.33
N ALA A 14 53.56 6.55 -15.11
CA ALA A 14 52.40 6.94 -15.89
C ALA A 14 51.22 7.38 -14.98
N ARG A 15 50.61 8.51 -15.32
CA ARG A 15 49.45 9.10 -14.63
C ARG A 15 48.18 8.41 -15.12
N LYS A 16 47.44 7.76 -14.22
CA LYS A 16 46.11 7.17 -14.51
C LYS A 16 45.11 8.29 -14.89
N PRO A 17 44.21 8.10 -15.87
CA PRO A 17 43.14 9.06 -16.14
C PRO A 17 42.10 9.03 -15.01
N ALA A 18 41.72 10.21 -14.51
CA ALA A 18 40.66 10.37 -13.53
C ALA A 18 39.28 10.05 -14.16
N LEU A 19 38.54 9.14 -13.53
CA LEU A 19 37.16 8.83 -13.85
C LEU A 19 36.28 10.06 -13.54
N LYS A 20 35.53 10.56 -14.52
CA LYS A 20 34.57 11.66 -14.31
C LYS A 20 33.41 11.18 -13.44
N ALA A 21 33.10 11.93 -12.38
CA ALA A 21 31.97 11.66 -11.50
C ALA A 21 30.64 11.85 -12.23
N ALA A 22 29.72 10.89 -12.08
CA ALA A 22 28.35 10.96 -12.58
C ALA A 22 27.53 12.04 -11.84
N PRO A 23 26.59 12.73 -12.52
CA PRO A 23 25.77 13.76 -11.88
C PRO A 23 24.77 13.13 -10.90
N LYS A 24 24.63 13.74 -9.72
CA LYS A 24 23.68 13.33 -8.67
C LYS A 24 22.22 13.51 -9.16
N PRO A 25 21.31 12.58 -8.84
CA PRO A 25 19.90 12.72 -9.23
C PRO A 25 19.25 13.90 -8.51
N VAL A 26 18.70 14.85 -9.27
CA VAL A 26 17.95 15.99 -8.75
C VAL A 26 16.61 15.50 -8.23
N ARG A 27 16.46 15.46 -6.91
CA ARG A 27 15.24 15.02 -6.22
C ARG A 27 14.18 16.10 -6.41
N LYS A 28 13.11 15.81 -7.15
CA LYS A 28 11.95 16.72 -7.29
C LYS A 28 11.37 17.02 -5.89
N PRO A 29 10.99 18.28 -5.59
CA PRO A 29 10.40 18.62 -4.30
C PRO A 29 9.11 17.82 -4.05
N ALA A 30 8.99 17.23 -2.87
CA ALA A 30 7.75 16.58 -2.45
C ALA A 30 6.59 17.60 -2.47
N PRO A 31 5.37 17.21 -2.89
CA PRO A 31 4.23 18.10 -2.86
C PRO A 31 3.93 18.52 -1.41
N LYS A 32 3.69 19.82 -1.22
CA LYS A 32 3.37 20.43 0.09
C LYS A 32 2.13 19.76 0.70
N PRO A 33 2.09 19.52 2.03
CA PRO A 33 0.93 18.90 2.67
C PRO A 33 -0.29 19.81 2.50
N ALA A 34 -1.31 19.31 1.80
CA ALA A 34 -2.59 19.96 1.70
C ALA A 34 -3.22 20.06 3.11
N ARG A 35 -3.63 21.26 3.49
CA ARG A 35 -4.28 21.57 4.77
C ARG A 35 -5.54 20.70 4.92
N ALA A 36 -5.58 19.87 5.96
CA ALA A 36 -6.67 18.95 6.21
C ALA A 36 -7.90 19.67 6.80
N SER A 37 -8.94 19.87 6.00
CA SER A 37 -10.27 20.34 6.43
C SER A 37 -11.29 19.21 6.34
N ALA A 38 -11.90 18.82 7.48
CA ALA A 38 -12.99 17.82 7.62
C ALA A 38 -14.11 17.99 6.59
N PRO A 39 -14.64 16.89 6.06
CA PRO A 39 -16.06 16.71 6.34
C PRO A 39 -16.40 15.31 6.84
N SER A 40 -17.28 15.30 7.85
CA SER A 40 -18.08 14.18 8.33
C SER A 40 -19.19 13.80 7.33
N ALA A 41 -18.86 13.71 6.04
CA ALA A 41 -19.73 13.08 5.05
C ALA A 41 -19.27 11.62 4.95
N GLY A 42 -20.19 10.68 5.20
CA GLY A 42 -19.98 9.23 5.32
C GLY A 42 -18.96 8.62 4.36
N LEU A 43 -18.41 7.46 4.73
CA LEU A 43 -17.41 6.78 3.90
C LEU A 43 -17.99 6.54 2.51
N ARG A 44 -17.19 6.75 1.47
CA ARG A 44 -17.58 6.36 0.13
C ARG A 44 -17.28 4.88 -0.06
N ALA A 45 -18.12 4.20 -0.86
CA ALA A 45 -17.81 2.86 -1.33
C ALA A 45 -16.38 2.76 -1.91
N PRO A 46 -15.61 1.73 -1.54
CA PRO A 46 -14.23 1.56 -1.96
C PRO A 46 -14.10 0.98 -3.37
N LEU A 47 -15.20 0.48 -3.95
CA LEU A 47 -15.30 0.01 -5.34
C LEU A 47 -16.41 0.78 -6.07
N ALA A 48 -16.39 0.73 -7.40
CA ALA A 48 -17.46 1.29 -8.23
C ALA A 48 -18.73 0.43 -8.17
N SER A 49 -18.58 -0.89 -8.10
CA SER A 49 -19.67 -1.83 -7.82
C SER A 49 -19.75 -2.11 -6.32
N THR A 50 -20.94 -2.06 -5.75
CA THR A 50 -21.19 -2.24 -4.31
C THR A 50 -21.91 -3.54 -3.98
N ILE A 51 -21.80 -4.55 -4.85
CA ILE A 51 -22.40 -5.87 -4.60
C ILE A 51 -21.66 -6.52 -3.42
N VAL A 52 -22.38 -6.70 -2.31
CA VAL A 52 -21.89 -7.39 -1.12
C VAL A 52 -22.02 -8.89 -1.30
N THR A 53 -20.92 -9.63 -1.12
CA THR A 53 -20.90 -11.09 -1.19
C THR A 53 -20.85 -11.75 0.19
N SER A 54 -20.29 -11.07 1.19
CA SER A 54 -20.28 -11.56 2.58
C SER A 54 -20.41 -10.39 3.55
N PRO A 55 -21.47 -10.34 4.38
CA PRO A 55 -21.68 -9.28 5.36
C PRO A 55 -20.76 -9.42 6.58
N TYR A 56 -20.60 -8.33 7.34
CA TYR A 56 -19.96 -8.34 8.66
C TYR A 56 -20.78 -9.20 9.64
N GLY A 57 -20.09 -9.93 10.53
CA GLY A 57 -20.72 -10.69 11.62
C GLY A 57 -20.30 -12.15 11.68
N HIS A 58 -20.93 -12.94 12.56
CA HIS A 58 -20.61 -14.35 12.70
C HIS A 58 -21.10 -15.17 11.51
N ARG A 59 -20.23 -16.03 11.00
CA ARG A 59 -20.52 -16.92 9.87
C ARG A 59 -19.80 -18.27 10.03
N VAL A 60 -20.11 -19.18 9.11
CA VAL A 60 -19.27 -20.35 8.86
C VAL A 60 -18.10 -19.90 7.99
N ASN A 61 -16.87 -20.18 8.40
CA ASN A 61 -15.68 -19.81 7.66
C ASN A 61 -15.67 -20.55 6.30
N PRO A 62 -15.59 -19.83 5.16
CA PRO A 62 -15.69 -20.44 3.84
C PRO A 62 -14.43 -21.21 3.40
N LEU A 63 -13.30 -21.02 4.07
CA LEU A 63 -12.04 -21.72 3.81
C LEU A 63 -11.91 -23.02 4.62
N THR A 64 -12.34 -23.00 5.88
CA THR A 64 -12.12 -24.11 6.83
C THR A 64 -13.38 -24.86 7.24
N GLY A 65 -14.56 -24.28 7.01
CA GLY A 65 -15.84 -24.80 7.51
C GLY A 65 -16.06 -24.57 9.01
N ALA A 66 -15.16 -23.86 9.70
CA ALA A 66 -15.29 -23.57 11.11
C ALA A 66 -16.55 -22.73 11.41
N ILE A 67 -17.32 -23.13 12.43
CA ILE A 67 -18.55 -22.45 12.83
C ILE A 67 -18.21 -21.33 13.82
N GLY A 68 -18.83 -20.16 13.64
CA GLY A 68 -18.75 -19.04 14.59
C GLY A 68 -17.61 -18.07 14.34
N GLU A 69 -16.93 -18.14 13.20
CA GLU A 69 -15.96 -17.13 12.78
C GLU A 69 -16.63 -15.75 12.74
N LEU A 70 -16.02 -14.75 13.39
CA LEU A 70 -16.40 -13.36 13.19
C LEU A 70 -15.75 -12.83 11.92
N HIS A 71 -16.57 -12.53 10.91
CA HIS A 71 -16.15 -11.79 9.73
C HIS A 71 -16.06 -10.29 10.07
N THR A 72 -14.83 -9.77 10.12
CA THR A 72 -14.51 -8.44 10.67
C THR A 72 -14.71 -7.29 9.69
N GLY A 73 -15.17 -7.57 8.48
CA GLY A 73 -15.36 -6.60 7.42
C GLY A 73 -16.58 -6.91 6.55
N LEU A 74 -16.61 -6.26 5.40
CA LEU A 74 -17.62 -6.41 4.37
C LEU A 74 -16.92 -6.79 3.06
N ASP A 75 -17.32 -7.92 2.47
CA ASP A 75 -16.73 -8.38 1.22
C ASP A 75 -17.53 -7.84 0.04
N PHE A 76 -16.83 -7.16 -0.87
CA PHE A 76 -17.39 -6.69 -2.13
C PHE A 76 -16.92 -7.55 -3.30
N ALA A 77 -17.86 -7.92 -4.17
CA ALA A 77 -17.53 -8.55 -5.44
C ALA A 77 -16.69 -7.61 -6.31
N GLY A 78 -15.58 -8.12 -6.82
CA GLY A 78 -14.73 -7.39 -7.76
C GLY A 78 -13.82 -8.33 -8.52
N ALA A 79 -13.77 -8.20 -9.84
CA ALA A 79 -12.78 -8.93 -10.63
C ALA A 79 -11.37 -8.52 -10.21
N CYS A 80 -10.42 -9.46 -10.23
CA CYS A 80 -9.01 -9.13 -9.98
C CYS A 80 -8.55 -8.00 -10.92
N GLY A 81 -7.82 -7.02 -10.39
CA GLY A 81 -7.43 -5.82 -11.13
C GLY A 81 -8.39 -4.63 -10.99
N THR A 82 -9.62 -4.84 -10.49
CA THR A 82 -10.59 -3.75 -10.29
C THR A 82 -9.98 -2.64 -9.41
N PRO A 83 -10.07 -1.34 -9.80
CA PRO A 83 -9.51 -0.26 -8.99
C PRO A 83 -10.16 -0.16 -7.61
N VAL A 84 -9.31 -0.11 -6.57
CA VAL A 84 -9.73 0.15 -5.18
C VAL A 84 -9.50 1.62 -4.86
N LEU A 85 -10.49 2.27 -4.25
CA LEU A 85 -10.54 3.69 -3.98
C LEU A 85 -10.55 3.97 -2.47
N ALA A 86 -9.89 5.05 -2.04
CA ALA A 86 -9.92 5.48 -0.65
C ALA A 86 -11.32 5.95 -0.25
N ALA A 87 -11.91 5.31 0.77
CA ALA A 87 -13.26 5.59 1.24
C ALA A 87 -13.44 7.03 1.78
N ALA A 88 -12.38 7.58 2.37
CA ALA A 88 -12.30 8.97 2.82
C ALA A 88 -10.88 9.50 2.70
N ARG A 89 -10.72 10.81 2.86
CA ARG A 89 -9.36 11.39 2.94
C ARG A 89 -8.66 10.87 4.20
N GLY A 90 -7.35 10.73 4.17
CA GLY A 90 -6.63 10.20 5.31
C GLY A 90 -5.14 10.03 5.06
N LYS A 91 -4.45 9.42 6.02
CA LYS A 91 -3.03 9.09 5.94
C LYS A 91 -2.84 7.59 6.00
N VAL A 92 -2.06 7.04 5.06
CA VAL A 92 -1.72 5.62 5.05
C VAL A 92 -0.85 5.32 6.27
N THR A 93 -1.30 4.40 7.13
CA THR A 93 -0.55 3.93 8.31
C THR A 93 0.15 2.61 8.05
N GLU A 94 -0.40 1.78 7.16
CA GLU A 94 0.15 0.50 6.72
C GLU A 94 -0.08 0.33 5.22
N ALA A 95 0.91 -0.23 4.53
CA ALA A 95 0.85 -0.61 3.13
C ALA A 95 1.87 -1.73 2.90
N GLY A 96 1.41 -2.97 2.75
CA GLY A 96 2.28 -4.13 2.57
C GLY A 96 1.59 -5.45 2.88
N TRP A 97 2.37 -6.49 3.09
CA TRP A 97 1.86 -7.80 3.47
C TRP A 97 1.37 -7.80 4.92
N SER A 98 0.15 -8.29 5.14
CA SER A 98 -0.48 -8.51 6.43
C SER A 98 -0.57 -10.02 6.69
N PRO A 99 0.01 -10.51 7.81
CA PRO A 99 -0.10 -11.91 8.20
C PRO A 99 -1.54 -12.28 8.59
N TYR A 100 -1.77 -13.56 8.88
CA TYR A 100 -3.05 -14.08 9.40
C TYR A 100 -4.25 -13.89 8.47
N GLY A 101 -4.01 -13.77 7.16
CA GLY A 101 -5.03 -13.84 6.13
C GLY A 101 -5.28 -12.55 5.37
N GLY A 102 -4.83 -11.39 5.85
CA GLY A 102 -5.06 -10.10 5.17
C GLY A 102 -4.41 -9.98 3.79
N GLY A 103 -3.29 -10.69 3.56
CA GLY A 103 -2.54 -10.64 2.30
C GLY A 103 -1.96 -9.25 2.06
N ASN A 104 -1.95 -8.76 0.83
CA ASN A 104 -1.61 -7.36 0.59
C ASN A 104 -2.72 -6.46 1.17
N ARG A 105 -2.33 -5.57 2.08
CA ARG A 105 -3.23 -4.75 2.87
C ARG A 105 -2.80 -3.29 2.89
N ILE A 106 -3.80 -2.41 2.88
CA ILE A 106 -3.63 -0.98 3.17
C ILE A 106 -4.49 -0.62 4.38
N VAL A 107 -3.95 0.19 5.29
CA VAL A 107 -4.72 0.84 6.37
C VAL A 107 -4.62 2.34 6.22
N VAL A 108 -5.76 3.02 6.25
CA VAL A 108 -5.86 4.48 6.16
C VAL A 108 -6.49 5.03 7.43
N ASP A 109 -5.78 5.93 8.09
CA ASP A 109 -6.27 6.70 9.23
C ASP A 109 -6.96 7.98 8.75
N HIS A 110 -8.22 8.15 9.14
CA HIS A 110 -9.06 9.28 8.79
C HIS A 110 -9.14 10.33 9.92
N GLY A 111 -8.50 10.06 11.06
CA GLY A 111 -8.56 10.86 12.28
C GLY A 111 -9.72 10.48 13.20
N LYS A 112 -9.70 11.00 14.44
CA LYS A 112 -10.73 10.77 15.47
C LYS A 112 -11.02 9.29 15.76
N GLY A 113 -10.00 8.44 15.65
CA GLY A 113 -10.11 7.00 15.89
C GLY A 113 -10.73 6.20 14.74
N LEU A 114 -11.09 6.83 13.61
CA LEU A 114 -11.66 6.14 12.45
C LEU A 114 -10.57 5.69 11.47
N LYS A 115 -10.54 4.40 11.16
CA LYS A 115 -9.65 3.81 10.15
C LYS A 115 -10.44 2.95 9.16
N THR A 116 -9.94 2.83 7.95
CA THR A 116 -10.41 1.82 6.98
C THR A 116 -9.27 0.91 6.55
N THR A 117 -9.62 -0.34 6.27
CA THR A 117 -8.66 -1.36 5.82
C THR A 117 -9.12 -1.95 4.49
N TYR A 118 -8.16 -2.28 3.63
CA TYR A 118 -8.39 -2.80 2.29
C TYR A 118 -7.49 -4.02 2.13
N ASN A 119 -8.07 -5.21 2.04
CA ASN A 119 -7.35 -6.48 2.14
C ASN A 119 -7.48 -7.29 0.84
N HIS A 120 -6.74 -8.40 0.77
CA HIS A 120 -6.68 -9.31 -0.39
C HIS A 120 -6.23 -8.65 -1.70
N LEU A 121 -5.48 -7.56 -1.64
CA LEU A 121 -5.14 -6.75 -2.82
C LEU A 121 -4.21 -7.48 -3.79
N ALA A 122 -4.41 -7.32 -5.11
CA ALA A 122 -3.45 -7.83 -6.10
C ALA A 122 -2.19 -6.95 -6.15
N SER A 123 -2.35 -5.64 -5.96
CA SER A 123 -1.26 -4.67 -5.96
C SER A 123 -1.58 -3.47 -5.10
N ILE A 124 -0.53 -2.87 -4.53
CA ILE A 124 -0.59 -1.68 -3.68
C ILE A 124 0.00 -0.50 -4.47
N GLY A 125 -0.76 0.58 -4.61
CA GLY A 125 -0.38 1.78 -5.36
C GLY A 125 0.00 2.97 -4.48
N VAL A 126 0.15 2.77 -3.17
CA VAL A 126 0.43 3.82 -2.18
C VAL A 126 1.48 3.37 -1.18
N SER A 127 2.11 4.33 -0.50
CA SER A 127 3.14 4.06 0.51
C SER A 127 2.72 4.52 1.91
N LYS A 128 3.24 3.86 2.95
CA LYS A 128 3.08 4.30 4.34
C LYS A 128 3.49 5.78 4.48
N GLY A 129 2.65 6.57 5.15
CA GLY A 129 2.83 8.00 5.35
C GLY A 129 2.20 8.88 4.28
N GLN A 130 1.79 8.34 3.14
CA GLN A 130 1.12 9.09 2.06
C GLN A 130 -0.24 9.63 2.52
N THR A 131 -0.54 10.89 2.18
CA THR A 131 -1.87 11.48 2.35
C THR A 131 -2.72 11.21 1.10
N LEU A 132 -3.98 10.85 1.33
CA LEU A 132 -4.93 10.47 0.29
C LEU A 132 -6.12 11.43 0.28
N ALA A 133 -6.63 11.72 -0.91
CA ALA A 133 -7.94 12.32 -1.10
C ALA A 133 -9.03 11.23 -1.08
N LYS A 134 -10.26 11.60 -0.70
CA LYS A 134 -11.43 10.73 -0.80
C LYS A 134 -11.65 10.34 -2.27
N GLY A 135 -11.85 9.06 -2.54
CA GLY A 135 -12.04 8.52 -3.90
C GLY A 135 -10.75 8.33 -4.69
N GLY A 136 -9.56 8.66 -4.15
CA GLY A 136 -8.30 8.41 -4.84
C GLY A 136 -8.03 6.91 -5.00
N ARG A 137 -7.52 6.49 -6.16
CA ARG A 137 -7.11 5.10 -6.39
C ARG A 137 -5.91 4.74 -5.53
N ILE A 138 -5.99 3.63 -4.81
CA ILE A 138 -4.95 3.18 -3.87
C ILE A 138 -4.39 1.79 -4.17
N ALA A 139 -5.15 0.95 -4.86
CA ALA A 139 -4.79 -0.44 -5.10
C ALA A 139 -5.61 -1.06 -6.25
N ALA A 140 -5.42 -2.36 -6.43
CA ALA A 140 -6.27 -3.20 -7.27
C ALA A 140 -6.78 -4.42 -6.48
N VAL A 141 -8.04 -4.80 -6.71
CA VAL A 141 -8.64 -6.02 -6.14
C VAL A 141 -7.82 -7.24 -6.51
N GLY A 142 -7.70 -8.20 -5.59
CA GLY A 142 -7.00 -9.45 -5.80
C GLY A 142 -7.59 -10.59 -5.00
N THR A 143 -6.75 -11.59 -4.73
CA THR A 143 -7.11 -12.77 -3.93
C THR A 143 -5.94 -13.23 -3.04
N THR A 144 -5.07 -12.31 -2.61
CA THR A 144 -3.92 -12.66 -1.77
C THR A 144 -4.33 -12.95 -0.33
N GLY A 145 -3.55 -13.78 0.37
CA GLY A 145 -3.85 -14.14 1.76
C GLY A 145 -4.94 -15.21 1.82
N SER A 146 -5.79 -15.15 2.85
CA SER A 146 -6.88 -16.10 3.07
C SER A 146 -8.11 -15.64 2.31
N SER A 147 -8.22 -16.04 1.05
CA SER A 147 -9.31 -15.66 0.15
C SER A 147 -9.79 -16.86 -0.68
N THR A 148 -11.09 -16.93 -0.96
CA THR A 148 -11.70 -17.95 -1.83
C THR A 148 -11.73 -17.56 -3.31
N GLY A 149 -11.49 -16.28 -3.62
CA GLY A 149 -11.51 -15.74 -4.98
C GLY A 149 -11.36 -14.22 -5.02
N CYS A 150 -11.37 -13.62 -6.21
CA CYS A 150 -11.21 -12.17 -6.34
C CYS A 150 -12.36 -11.41 -5.65
N HIS A 151 -12.03 -10.65 -4.61
CA HIS A 151 -12.95 -9.76 -3.90
C HIS A 151 -12.17 -8.71 -3.10
N LEU A 152 -12.85 -7.67 -2.63
CA LEU A 152 -12.29 -6.74 -1.65
C LEU A 152 -12.89 -7.00 -0.28
N HIS A 153 -12.07 -7.40 0.68
CA HIS A 153 -12.44 -7.40 2.09
C HIS A 153 -12.13 -6.01 2.69
N PHE A 154 -13.20 -5.27 2.99
CA PHE A 154 -13.15 -3.90 3.49
C PHE A 154 -13.58 -3.83 4.95
N GLU A 155 -12.71 -3.31 5.83
CA GLU A 155 -13.06 -3.12 7.24
C GLU A 155 -13.17 -1.64 7.58
N VAL A 156 -14.04 -1.33 8.54
CA VAL A 156 -14.09 -0.05 9.24
C VAL A 156 -13.70 -0.30 10.69
N MET A 157 -12.79 0.50 11.22
CA MET A 157 -12.36 0.42 12.61
C MET A 157 -12.64 1.74 13.32
N VAL A 158 -13.19 1.66 14.52
CA VAL A 158 -13.38 2.80 15.44
C VAL A 158 -12.64 2.48 16.73
N ASN A 159 -11.69 3.33 17.09
CA ASN A 159 -10.81 3.13 18.26
C ASN A 159 -10.19 1.72 18.26
N ASP A 160 -9.64 1.33 17.11
CA ASP A 160 -8.97 0.05 16.87
C ASP A 160 -9.83 -1.21 17.00
N ARG A 161 -11.17 -1.06 17.04
CA ARG A 161 -12.13 -2.17 16.99
C ARG A 161 -12.89 -2.17 15.68
N THR A 162 -13.03 -3.34 15.06
CA THR A 162 -13.82 -3.49 13.85
C THR A 162 -15.30 -3.31 14.16
N VAL A 163 -16.01 -2.66 13.24
CA VAL A 163 -17.44 -2.38 13.32
C VAL A 163 -18.06 -2.68 11.96
N ASN A 164 -19.39 -2.87 11.92
CA ASN A 164 -20.09 -3.16 10.67
C ASN A 164 -19.89 -2.01 9.65
N PRO A 165 -19.19 -2.24 8.52
CA PRO A 165 -18.96 -1.20 7.51
C PRO A 165 -20.24 -0.68 6.87
N ALA A 166 -21.32 -1.48 6.83
CA ALA A 166 -22.59 -1.09 6.23
C ALA A 166 -23.23 0.13 6.93
N SER A 167 -22.90 0.39 8.20
CA SER A 167 -23.39 1.57 8.93
C SER A 167 -22.64 2.87 8.59
N TYR A 168 -21.60 2.81 7.76
CA TYR A 168 -20.73 3.94 7.42
C TYR A 168 -20.73 4.30 5.93
N LEU A 169 -21.32 3.45 5.07
CA LEU A 169 -21.31 3.54 3.61
C LEU A 169 -22.57 4.16 3.03
#